data_AF-A0A519SPV9-F1
#
_entry.id   AF-A0A519SPV9-F1
#
_cell.length_a   1.000
_cell.length_b   1.000
_cell.length_c   1.000
_cell.angle_alpha   90.00
_cell.angle_beta   90.00
_cell.angle_gamma   90.00
#
_symmetry.space_group_name_H-M   'P 1'
#
loop_
_entity.id
_entity.type
_entity.pdbx_description
1 polymer ?
#
loop_
_entity_poly.entity_id
_entity_poly.type
_entity_poly.pdbx_seq_one_letter_code
_entity_poly.pdbx_strand_id
1 'polypeptide(L)'
;EELQYDCLCFLNYQGQPVKASRLFAGYEHEQQVQRLAAHFGVSVDTYKQVQYDPSLIDELPARPVQPIPNPITTKQPAVLVQSAFVRRDLADFDTYERAYHQLIHDIVAQQLVSTELVLHRSPVDRIFVDGGFSKNPIYMALLASAFPQLNVSAATVSQATALGAALAIHDSWNPLPLPDNLVQLRPVDVPVGKPA
;
A
#
# COMPACT_ATOMS: atom_id res chain seq x y z
N GLU A 1 12.92 9.04 17.28
CA GLU A 1 11.96 7.92 17.23
C GLU A 1 11.59 7.57 15.79
N GLU A 2 11.13 8.50 14.96
CA GLU A 2 10.78 8.28 13.52
C GLU A 2 11.87 7.54 12.69
N LEU A 3 13.16 7.86 12.88
CA LEU A 3 14.27 7.21 12.17
C LEU A 3 14.40 5.71 12.45
N GLN A 4 13.96 5.25 13.63
CA GLN A 4 14.00 3.83 14.00
C GLN A 4 12.95 3.00 13.25
N TYR A 5 11.91 3.66 12.73
CA TYR A 5 10.87 3.10 11.89
C TYR A 5 11.10 3.40 10.40
N ASP A 6 12.33 3.76 10.04
CA ASP A 6 12.75 4.05 8.67
C ASP A 6 11.98 5.19 7.98
N CYS A 7 11.58 6.18 8.78
CA CYS A 7 11.12 7.47 8.28
C CYS A 7 12.33 8.37 7.99
N LEU A 8 12.42 8.83 6.73
CA LEU A 8 13.49 9.65 6.19
C LEU A 8 12.93 10.99 5.72
N CYS A 9 13.79 12.02 5.74
CA CYS A 9 13.48 13.33 5.15
C CYS A 9 14.46 13.59 4.01
N PHE A 10 13.95 13.62 2.78
CA PHE A 10 14.69 13.93 1.57
C PHE A 10 14.51 15.39 1.19
N LEU A 11 15.28 15.87 0.23
CA LEU A 11 15.05 17.14 -0.45
C LEU A 11 14.56 16.85 -1.87
N ASN A 12 13.52 17.53 -2.33
CA ASN A 12 13.15 17.52 -3.74
C ASN A 12 14.16 18.33 -4.57
N TYR A 13 14.01 18.35 -5.89
CA TYR A 13 14.93 19.06 -6.79
C TYR A 13 14.96 20.59 -6.57
N GLN A 14 13.95 21.15 -5.89
CA GLN A 14 13.85 22.55 -5.52
C GLN A 14 14.42 22.84 -4.11
N GLY A 15 14.98 21.83 -3.43
CA GLY A 15 15.52 21.95 -2.07
C GLY A 15 14.46 21.97 -0.97
N GLN A 16 13.21 21.59 -1.27
CA GLN A 16 12.13 21.51 -0.27
C GLN A 16 12.11 20.12 0.40
N PRO A 17 11.82 20.03 1.71
CA PRO A 17 11.80 18.77 2.42
C PRO A 17 10.62 17.87 2.00
N VAL A 18 10.89 16.58 1.85
CA VAL A 18 9.92 15.52 1.56
C VAL A 18 10.11 14.40 2.57
N LYS A 19 9.11 14.17 3.43
CA LYS A 19 9.09 13.03 4.34
C LYS A 19 8.70 11.76 3.61
N ALA A 20 9.35 10.65 3.94
CA ALA A 20 9.06 9.33 3.39
C ALA A 20 9.21 8.27 4.48
N SER A 21 8.26 7.33 4.53
CA SER A 21 8.37 6.12 5.34
C SER A 21 8.38 4.92 4.40
N ARG A 22 9.29 3.97 4.61
CA ARG A 22 9.46 2.82 3.70
C ARG A 22 8.88 1.55 4.32
N LEU A 23 8.17 0.78 3.50
CA LEU A 23 7.59 -0.52 3.83
C LEU A 23 7.80 -1.47 2.65
N PHE A 24 8.33 -2.67 2.88
CA PHE A 24 8.61 -3.66 1.81
C PHE A 24 7.42 -4.62 1.56
N ALA A 25 6.20 -4.06 1.48
CA ALA A 25 4.96 -4.83 1.32
C ALA A 25 4.89 -5.62 0.00
N GLY A 26 5.53 -5.13 -1.08
CA GLY A 26 5.55 -5.83 -2.37
C GLY A 26 6.29 -7.16 -2.32
N TYR A 27 7.43 -7.20 -1.63
CA TYR A 27 8.23 -8.41 -1.46
C TYR A 27 7.52 -9.45 -0.59
N GLU A 28 6.80 -9.00 0.45
CA GLU A 28 5.95 -9.90 1.24
C GLU A 28 4.79 -10.45 0.41
N HIS A 29 4.09 -9.60 -0.34
CA HIS A 29 2.99 -10.00 -1.20
C HIS A 29 3.42 -11.10 -2.18
N GLU A 30 4.55 -10.93 -2.87
CA GLU A 30 5.09 -11.93 -3.79
C GLU A 30 5.33 -13.29 -3.12
N GLN A 31 5.94 -13.30 -1.92
CA GLN A 31 6.19 -14.53 -1.18
C GLN A 31 4.90 -15.20 -0.69
N GLN A 32 3.96 -14.43 -0.16
CA GLN A 32 2.73 -14.98 0.41
C GLN A 32 1.78 -15.46 -0.68
N VAL A 33 1.72 -14.81 -1.84
CA VAL A 33 0.96 -15.33 -2.99
C VAL A 33 1.50 -16.68 -3.48
N GLN A 34 2.82 -16.87 -3.51
CA GLN A 34 3.41 -18.18 -3.82
C GLN A 34 3.03 -19.24 -2.79
N ARG A 35 3.10 -18.88 -1.50
CA ARG A 35 2.71 -19.76 -0.39
C ARG A 35 1.23 -20.16 -0.46
N LEU A 36 0.35 -19.21 -0.77
CA LEU A 36 -1.08 -19.43 -0.97
C LEU A 36 -1.32 -20.35 -2.17
N ALA A 37 -0.72 -20.04 -3.32
CA ALA A 37 -0.88 -20.83 -4.53
C ALA A 37 -0.47 -22.30 -4.33
N ALA A 38 0.64 -22.53 -3.63
CA ALA A 38 1.11 -23.87 -3.29
C ALA A 38 0.16 -24.62 -2.34
N HIS A 39 -0.39 -23.93 -1.34
CA HIS A 39 -1.32 -24.55 -0.38
C HIS A 39 -2.66 -24.93 -1.00
N PHE A 40 -3.24 -24.03 -1.79
CA PHE A 40 -4.56 -24.23 -2.42
C PHE A 40 -4.48 -24.97 -3.76
N GLY A 41 -3.28 -25.28 -4.27
CA GLY A 41 -3.09 -25.99 -5.53
C GLY A 41 -3.54 -25.21 -6.76
N VAL A 42 -3.40 -23.88 -6.73
CA VAL A 42 -3.82 -22.97 -7.81
C VAL A 42 -2.62 -22.29 -8.48
N SER A 43 -2.86 -21.56 -9.57
CA SER A 43 -1.82 -20.74 -10.20
C SER A 43 -1.35 -19.62 -9.27
N VAL A 44 -0.07 -19.25 -9.34
CA VAL A 44 0.45 -18.06 -8.64
C VAL A 44 -0.27 -16.79 -9.06
N ASP A 45 -0.82 -16.74 -10.29
CA ASP A 45 -1.55 -15.57 -10.80
C ASP A 45 -3.00 -15.46 -10.33
N THR A 46 -3.53 -16.43 -9.57
CA THR A 46 -4.93 -16.44 -9.10
C THR A 46 -5.30 -15.17 -8.35
N TYR A 47 -4.37 -14.57 -7.61
CA TYR A 47 -4.60 -13.30 -6.87
C TYR A 47 -5.10 -12.15 -7.76
N LYS A 48 -4.78 -12.15 -9.06
CA LYS A 48 -5.18 -11.09 -10.01
C LYS A 48 -6.68 -11.12 -10.30
N GLN A 49 -7.33 -12.25 -10.05
CA GLN A 49 -8.75 -12.47 -10.33
C GLN A 49 -9.63 -12.20 -9.11
N VAL A 50 -9.05 -12.19 -7.90
CA VAL A 50 -9.79 -11.98 -6.65
C VAL A 50 -10.32 -10.55 -6.60
N GLN A 51 -11.65 -10.44 -6.54
CA GLN A 51 -12.34 -9.16 -6.37
C GLN A 51 -12.50 -8.83 -4.89
N TYR A 52 -12.76 -7.56 -4.60
CA TYR A 52 -13.06 -7.12 -3.25
C TYR A 52 -14.43 -7.63 -2.80
N ASP A 53 -14.45 -8.37 -1.69
CA ASP A 53 -15.64 -8.81 -0.99
C ASP A 53 -15.63 -8.25 0.45
N PRO A 54 -16.51 -7.28 0.77
CA PRO A 54 -16.61 -6.72 2.12
C PRO A 54 -16.95 -7.75 3.19
N SER A 55 -17.72 -8.80 2.87
CA SER A 55 -18.14 -9.81 3.86
C SER A 55 -16.95 -10.59 4.41
N LEU A 56 -15.95 -10.85 3.56
CA LEU A 56 -14.70 -11.51 3.96
C LEU A 56 -13.81 -10.63 4.83
N ILE A 57 -14.04 -9.31 4.85
CA ILE A 57 -13.34 -8.35 5.71
C ILE A 57 -14.08 -8.19 7.05
N ASP A 58 -15.42 -8.13 7.03
CA ASP A 58 -16.24 -7.99 8.23
C ASP A 58 -16.09 -9.18 9.19
N GLU A 59 -15.79 -10.36 8.65
CA GLU A 59 -15.47 -11.56 9.43
C GLU A 59 -14.07 -11.51 10.07
N LEU A 60 -13.19 -10.62 9.61
CA LEU A 60 -11.86 -10.48 10.18
C LEU A 60 -11.94 -9.72 11.51
N PRO A 61 -11.10 -10.06 12.49
CA PRO A 61 -11.08 -9.33 13.75
C PRO A 61 -10.81 -7.83 13.51
N ALA A 62 -11.70 -6.98 14.02
CA ALA A 62 -11.70 -5.51 13.83
C ALA A 62 -10.41 -4.79 14.28
N ARG A 63 -9.51 -5.49 14.98
CA ARG A 63 -8.16 -5.02 15.23
C ARG A 63 -7.18 -5.88 14.45
N PRO A 64 -6.31 -5.28 13.61
CA PRO A 64 -5.17 -6.01 13.12
C PRO A 64 -4.43 -6.59 14.33
N VAL A 65 -4.11 -7.89 14.26
CA VAL A 65 -3.13 -8.50 15.16
C VAL A 65 -1.95 -7.53 15.15
N GLN A 66 -1.60 -7.00 16.32
CA GLN A 66 -0.60 -5.93 16.39
C GLN A 66 0.58 -6.31 15.49
N PRO A 67 1.03 -5.40 14.60
CA PRO A 67 2.22 -5.66 13.81
C PRO A 67 3.28 -6.11 14.80
N ILE A 68 3.96 -7.21 14.45
CA ILE A 68 4.85 -7.92 15.36
C ILE A 68 5.70 -6.86 16.07
N PRO A 69 5.59 -6.70 17.41
CA PRO A 69 6.61 -5.97 18.14
C PRO A 69 7.83 -6.85 17.93
N ASN A 70 8.66 -6.49 16.95
CA ASN A 70 9.96 -7.11 16.87
C ASN A 70 10.57 -6.84 18.25
N PRO A 71 10.92 -7.88 19.03
CA PRO A 71 11.79 -7.64 20.14
C PRO A 71 12.98 -6.93 19.51
N ILE A 72 13.46 -5.92 20.22
CA ILE A 72 14.73 -5.26 19.96
C ILE A 72 15.81 -6.34 20.16
N THR A 73 15.87 -7.29 19.24
CA THR A 73 16.83 -8.37 19.12
C THR A 73 17.33 -8.28 17.69
N THR A 74 18.12 -7.23 17.49
CA THR A 74 19.41 -7.32 16.79
C THR A 74 19.39 -8.08 15.47
N LYS A 75 19.20 -7.34 14.36
CA LYS A 75 19.94 -7.42 13.06
C LYS A 75 19.10 -7.15 11.80
N GLN A 76 17.77 -7.10 11.87
CA GLN A 76 16.96 -6.77 10.69
C GLN A 76 16.58 -5.27 10.67
N PRO A 77 16.78 -4.56 9.54
CA PRO A 77 16.32 -3.18 9.39
C PRO A 77 14.79 -3.12 9.50
N ALA A 78 14.25 -2.07 10.15
CA ALA A 78 12.81 -1.86 10.39
C ALA A 78 11.95 -1.91 9.11
N VAL A 79 12.60 -1.69 7.98
CA VAL A 79 12.14 -1.81 6.60
C VAL A 79 11.58 -3.19 6.23
N LEU A 80 12.10 -4.25 6.85
CA LEU A 80 11.80 -5.65 6.53
C LEU A 80 10.76 -6.27 7.48
N VAL A 81 10.04 -5.45 8.26
CA VAL A 81 9.00 -5.96 9.16
C VAL A 81 7.85 -6.53 8.32
N GLN A 82 7.69 -7.86 8.36
CA GLN A 82 6.61 -8.56 7.68
C GLN A 82 5.30 -8.47 8.47
N SER A 83 4.17 -8.57 7.77
CA SER A 83 2.85 -8.50 8.38
C SER A 83 2.55 -9.70 9.27
N ALA A 84 1.45 -9.61 10.03
CA ALA A 84 1.00 -10.71 10.86
C ALA A 84 0.69 -11.98 10.04
N PHE A 85 0.47 -11.85 8.72
CA PHE A 85 0.09 -12.94 7.83
C PHE A 85 1.11 -14.08 7.80
N VAL A 86 2.40 -13.78 7.94
CA VAL A 86 3.49 -14.78 7.92
C VAL A 86 3.27 -15.89 8.95
N ARG A 87 2.65 -15.59 10.09
CA ARG A 87 2.43 -16.54 11.19
C ARG A 87 1.08 -17.26 11.14
N ARG A 88 0.19 -16.87 10.22
CA ARG A 88 -1.13 -17.50 10.09
C ARG A 88 -0.98 -18.88 9.49
N ASP A 89 -1.71 -19.85 10.02
CA ASP A 89 -1.81 -21.16 9.38
C ASP A 89 -2.73 -21.04 8.16
N LEU A 90 -2.32 -21.59 7.03
CA LEU A 90 -3.15 -21.56 5.83
C LEU A 90 -4.31 -22.56 5.91
N ALA A 91 -4.18 -23.59 6.76
CA ALA A 91 -5.24 -24.54 7.03
C ALA A 91 -6.45 -23.93 7.76
N ASP A 92 -6.30 -22.74 8.34
CA ASP A 92 -7.40 -22.01 8.99
C ASP A 92 -8.34 -21.32 7.99
N PHE A 93 -8.03 -21.34 6.68
CA PHE A 93 -8.83 -20.70 5.65
C PHE A 93 -9.49 -21.73 4.74
N ASP A 94 -10.81 -21.61 4.61
CA ASP A 94 -11.61 -22.51 3.76
C ASP A 94 -11.38 -22.27 2.26
N THR A 95 -11.00 -21.05 1.87
CA THR A 95 -10.83 -20.65 0.47
C THR A 95 -9.60 -19.78 0.26
N TYR A 96 -9.07 -19.82 -0.98
CA TYR A 96 -7.97 -18.95 -1.41
C TYR A 96 -8.34 -17.48 -1.29
N GLU A 97 -9.57 -17.12 -1.67
CA GLU A 97 -10.10 -15.77 -1.64
C GLU A 97 -10.08 -15.21 -0.21
N ARG A 98 -10.53 -16.00 0.78
CA ARG A 98 -10.52 -15.60 2.19
C ARG A 98 -9.10 -15.37 2.71
N ALA A 99 -8.20 -16.30 2.40
CA ALA A 99 -6.80 -16.17 2.79
C ALA A 99 -6.13 -14.95 2.13
N TYR A 100 -6.45 -14.67 0.86
CA TYR A 100 -5.93 -13.52 0.15
C TYR A 100 -6.48 -12.19 0.67
N HIS A 101 -7.77 -12.11 1.01
CA HIS A 101 -8.34 -10.94 1.69
C HIS A 101 -7.62 -10.67 3.01
N GLN A 102 -7.36 -11.72 3.80
CA GLN A 102 -6.62 -11.59 5.05
C GLN A 102 -5.17 -11.13 4.86
N LEU A 103 -4.48 -11.59 3.80
CA LEU A 103 -3.13 -11.11 3.44
C LEU A 103 -3.14 -9.61 3.15
N ILE A 104 -4.06 -9.15 2.29
CA ILE A 104 -4.14 -7.74 1.94
C ILE A 104 -4.54 -6.88 3.15
N HIS A 105 -5.45 -7.37 3.99
CA HIS A 105 -5.80 -6.72 5.25
C HIS A 105 -4.59 -6.53 6.17
N ASP A 106 -3.78 -7.56 6.37
CA ASP A 106 -2.59 -7.47 7.23
C ASP A 106 -1.52 -6.54 6.63
N ILE A 107 -1.35 -6.52 5.30
CA ILE A 107 -0.46 -5.57 4.62
C ILE A 107 -0.96 -4.13 4.81
N VAL A 108 -2.26 -3.87 4.65
CA VAL A 108 -2.84 -2.52 4.82
C VAL A 108 -2.70 -2.05 6.27
N ALA A 109 -2.82 -2.95 7.25
CA ALA A 109 -2.57 -2.60 8.65
C ALA A 109 -1.15 -2.09 8.90
N GLN A 110 -0.14 -2.65 8.24
CA GLN A 110 1.23 -2.13 8.29
C GLN A 110 1.37 -0.81 7.53
N GLN A 111 0.71 -0.70 6.38
CA GLN A 111 0.71 0.53 5.59
C GLN A 111 0.13 1.69 6.40
N LEU A 112 -0.93 1.47 7.17
CA LEU A 112 -1.53 2.47 8.05
C LEU A 112 -0.50 3.03 9.03
N VAL A 113 0.20 2.15 9.76
CA VAL A 113 1.27 2.55 10.70
C VAL A 113 2.37 3.35 9.99
N SER A 114 2.86 2.87 8.85
CA SER A 114 3.91 3.54 8.07
C SER A 114 3.47 4.92 7.56
N THR A 115 2.21 5.04 7.16
CA THR A 115 1.64 6.27 6.62
C THR A 115 1.39 7.30 7.73
N GLU A 116 0.94 6.87 8.91
CA GLU A 116 0.75 7.76 10.06
C GLU A 116 2.04 8.46 10.50
N LEU A 117 3.20 7.78 10.40
CA LEU A 117 4.51 8.37 10.71
C LEU A 117 4.82 9.61 9.87
N VAL A 118 4.30 9.71 8.64
CA VAL A 118 4.52 10.85 7.75
C VAL A 118 3.34 11.83 7.71
N LEU A 119 2.13 11.36 8.03
CA LEU A 119 0.94 12.21 8.09
C LEU A 119 0.85 13.05 9.37
N HIS A 120 1.49 12.62 10.47
CA HIS A 120 1.46 13.37 11.72
C HIS A 120 1.84 14.85 11.52
N ARG A 121 0.88 15.75 11.80
CA ARG A 121 1.01 17.21 11.72
C ARG A 121 1.23 17.76 10.30
N SER A 122 0.86 17.01 9.26
CA SER A 122 0.89 17.48 7.88
C SER A 122 -0.54 17.73 7.36
N PRO A 123 -0.83 18.89 6.73
CA PRO A 123 -2.12 19.16 6.11
C PRO A 123 -2.21 18.43 4.76
N VAL A 124 -2.52 17.14 4.80
CA VAL A 124 -2.70 16.28 3.62
C VAL A 124 -4.17 15.94 3.47
N ASP A 125 -4.72 16.14 2.27
CA ASP A 125 -6.14 15.87 1.97
C ASP A 125 -6.33 14.71 0.97
N ARG A 126 -5.22 14.19 0.40
CA ARG A 126 -5.22 13.22 -0.71
C ARG A 126 -4.09 12.22 -0.58
N ILE A 127 -4.38 10.96 -0.91
CA ILE A 127 -3.39 9.88 -1.05
C ILE A 127 -3.47 9.38 -2.49
N PHE A 128 -2.32 9.36 -3.16
CA PHE A 128 -2.17 8.77 -4.49
C PHE A 128 -1.40 7.45 -4.38
N VAL A 129 -1.98 6.39 -4.91
CA VAL A 129 -1.36 5.06 -4.94
C VAL A 129 -0.94 4.74 -6.37
N ASP A 130 0.33 4.46 -6.58
CA ASP A 130 0.89 4.03 -7.86
C ASP A 130 1.53 2.62 -7.72
N GLY A 131 1.89 1.98 -8.83
CA GLY A 131 2.53 0.66 -8.87
C GLY A 131 1.55 -0.52 -8.85
N GLY A 132 2.02 -1.70 -8.44
CA GLY A 132 1.23 -2.94 -8.52
C GLY A 132 -0.04 -2.91 -7.66
N PHE A 133 0.06 -2.35 -6.44
CA PHE A 133 -1.07 -2.27 -5.50
C PHE A 133 -2.19 -1.35 -5.96
N SER A 134 -1.92 -0.35 -6.82
CA SER A 134 -2.97 0.53 -7.36
C SER A 134 -3.98 -0.22 -8.23
N LYS A 135 -3.63 -1.43 -8.70
CA LYS A 135 -4.48 -2.34 -9.48
C LYS A 135 -5.17 -3.40 -8.62
N ASN A 136 -4.87 -3.46 -7.32
CA ASN A 136 -5.46 -4.43 -6.40
C ASN A 136 -6.73 -3.84 -5.76
N PRO A 137 -7.94 -4.32 -6.10
CA PRO A 137 -9.18 -3.71 -5.62
C PRO A 137 -9.35 -3.83 -4.10
N ILE A 138 -8.91 -4.93 -3.49
CA ILE A 138 -8.98 -5.15 -2.03
C ILE A 138 -8.10 -4.12 -1.32
N TYR A 139 -6.87 -3.94 -1.80
CA TYR A 139 -5.92 -3.01 -1.19
C TYR A 139 -6.45 -1.57 -1.24
N MET A 140 -6.94 -1.14 -2.42
CA MET A 140 -7.46 0.21 -2.60
C MET A 140 -8.70 0.48 -1.73
N ALA A 141 -9.61 -0.50 -1.62
CA ALA A 141 -10.81 -0.37 -0.78
C ALA A 141 -10.45 -0.28 0.71
N LEU A 142 -9.58 -1.16 1.19
CA LEU A 142 -9.15 -1.19 2.59
C LEU A 142 -8.35 0.07 2.97
N LEU A 143 -7.47 0.55 2.08
CA LEU A 143 -6.70 1.78 2.33
C LEU A 143 -7.62 3.00 2.39
N ALA A 144 -8.61 3.09 1.50
CA ALA A 144 -9.60 4.16 1.52
C ALA A 144 -10.47 4.11 2.79
N SER A 145 -10.86 2.92 3.24
CA SER A 145 -11.58 2.73 4.51
C SER A 145 -10.74 3.12 5.73
N ALA A 146 -9.44 2.86 5.71
CA ALA A 146 -8.53 3.23 6.80
C ALA A 146 -8.29 4.74 6.92
N PHE A 147 -8.49 5.51 5.83
CA PHE A 147 -8.33 6.96 5.80
C PHE A 147 -9.59 7.67 5.29
N PRO A 148 -10.72 7.61 6.03
CA PRO A 148 -12.03 8.06 5.52
C PRO A 148 -12.11 9.58 5.28
N GLN A 149 -11.20 10.36 5.87
CA GLN A 149 -11.11 11.81 5.68
C GLN A 149 -10.22 12.22 4.51
N LEU A 150 -9.49 11.28 3.90
CA LEU A 150 -8.54 11.54 2.81
C LEU A 150 -9.09 10.99 1.51
N ASN A 151 -8.88 11.74 0.41
CA ASN A 151 -9.24 11.25 -0.91
C ASN A 151 -8.18 10.28 -1.41
N VAL A 152 -8.45 8.98 -1.31
CA VAL A 152 -7.57 7.94 -1.85
C VAL A 152 -7.90 7.70 -3.33
N SER A 153 -6.89 7.80 -4.19
CA SER A 153 -7.01 7.55 -5.64
C SER A 153 -5.86 6.68 -6.13
N ALA A 154 -6.15 5.77 -7.06
CA ALA A 154 -5.11 5.18 -7.88
C ALA A 154 -4.61 6.26 -8.85
N ALA A 155 -3.29 6.49 -8.86
CA ALA A 155 -2.63 7.32 -9.85
C ALA A 155 -1.89 6.40 -10.81
N THR A 156 -2.04 6.65 -12.12
CA THR A 156 -1.23 5.99 -13.14
C THR A 156 -0.34 7.02 -13.78
N VAL A 157 0.97 6.83 -13.59
CA VAL A 157 2.01 7.65 -14.22
C VAL A 157 3.04 6.72 -14.84
N SER A 158 3.01 6.60 -16.16
CA SER A 158 3.99 5.79 -16.89
C SER A 158 5.39 6.38 -16.67
N GLN A 159 6.31 5.57 -16.12
CA GLN A 159 7.70 5.98 -15.87
C GLN A 159 7.81 7.26 -15.02
N ALA A 160 7.10 7.33 -13.89
CA ALA A 160 6.99 8.51 -13.02
C ALA A 160 8.33 9.22 -12.74
N THR A 161 9.41 8.47 -12.49
CA THR A 161 10.74 9.04 -12.28
C THR A 161 11.28 9.76 -13.53
N ALA A 162 11.20 9.11 -14.70
CA ALA A 162 11.68 9.70 -15.95
C ALA A 162 10.83 10.91 -16.36
N LEU A 163 9.51 10.82 -16.16
CA LEU A 163 8.59 11.93 -16.39
C LEU A 163 8.92 13.11 -15.47
N GLY A 164 9.10 12.86 -14.16
CA GLY A 164 9.48 13.90 -13.21
C GLY A 164 10.79 14.60 -13.58
N ALA A 165 11.79 13.85 -14.04
CA ALA A 165 13.05 14.41 -14.53
C ALA A 165 12.83 15.27 -15.79
N ALA A 166 12.06 14.79 -16.76
CA ALA A 166 11.75 15.55 -17.99
C ALA A 166 10.97 16.84 -17.69
N LEU A 167 10.04 16.80 -16.73
CA LEU A 167 9.29 17.96 -16.25
C LEU A 167 10.18 18.98 -15.54
N ALA A 168 11.16 18.52 -14.74
CA ALA A 168 12.06 19.41 -14.01
C ALA A 168 12.96 20.26 -14.93
N ILE A 169 13.23 19.78 -16.15
CA ILE A 169 14.01 20.52 -17.15
C ILE A 169 13.17 21.03 -18.33
N HIS A 170 11.83 20.86 -18.31
CA HIS A 170 10.95 21.09 -19.46
C HIS A 170 11.22 22.41 -20.19
N ASP A 171 11.27 23.52 -19.45
CA ASP A 171 11.51 24.87 -19.97
C ASP A 171 12.87 25.02 -20.68
N SER A 172 13.83 24.12 -20.42
CA SER A 172 15.16 24.13 -21.01
C SER A 172 15.27 23.32 -22.30
N TRP A 173 14.36 22.38 -22.57
CA TRP A 173 14.48 21.47 -23.73
C TRP A 173 13.23 21.41 -24.63
N ASN A 174 12.07 21.87 -24.17
CA ASN A 174 10.81 21.79 -24.90
C ASN A 174 10.00 23.09 -24.81
N PRO A 175 9.83 23.84 -25.91
CA PRO A 175 9.07 25.09 -25.92
C PRO A 175 7.55 24.89 -26.00
N LEU A 176 7.07 23.66 -26.17
CA LEU A 176 5.64 23.36 -26.24
C LEU A 176 5.02 23.36 -24.83
N PRO A 177 3.70 23.61 -24.71
CA PRO A 177 3.00 23.47 -23.45
C PRO A 177 3.09 22.04 -22.90
N LEU A 178 2.98 21.91 -21.58
CA LEU A 178 2.87 20.61 -20.93
C LEU A 178 1.59 19.88 -21.37
N PRO A 179 1.65 18.57 -21.67
CA PRO A 179 0.46 17.80 -21.98
C PRO A 179 -0.53 17.73 -20.80
N ASP A 180 -1.82 17.81 -21.08
CA ASP A 180 -2.86 17.87 -20.04
C ASP A 180 -3.12 16.54 -19.29
N ASN A 181 -2.68 15.40 -19.85
CA ASN A 181 -3.03 14.06 -19.38
C ASN A 181 -1.82 13.23 -18.91
N LEU A 182 -0.84 13.89 -18.29
CA LEU A 182 0.38 13.23 -17.80
C LEU A 182 0.15 12.30 -16.61
N VAL A 183 -0.92 12.53 -15.85
CA VAL A 183 -1.31 11.72 -14.69
C VAL A 183 -2.78 11.36 -14.83
N GLN A 184 -3.09 10.07 -14.80
CA GLN A 184 -4.48 9.60 -14.78
C GLN A 184 -4.86 9.22 -13.35
N LEU A 185 -5.94 9.80 -12.86
CA LEU A 185 -6.47 9.51 -11.53
C LEU A 185 -7.73 8.66 -11.66
N ARG A 186 -7.81 7.61 -10.85
CA ARG A 186 -9.01 6.80 -10.68
C ARG A 186 -9.39 6.83 -9.19
N PRO A 187 -10.50 7.49 -8.81
CA PRO A 187 -10.96 7.45 -7.43
C PRO A 187 -11.31 6.01 -7.04
N VAL A 188 -11.21 5.69 -5.76
CA VAL A 188 -11.68 4.41 -5.23
C VAL A 188 -13.18 4.50 -5.02
N ASP A 189 -13.95 3.71 -5.75
CA ASP A 189 -15.38 3.52 -5.49
C ASP A 189 -15.55 2.58 -4.29
N VAL A 190 -15.45 3.11 -3.07
CA VAL A 190 -15.77 2.32 -1.88
C VAL A 190 -17.29 2.33 -1.71
N PRO A 191 -17.98 1.17 -1.72
CA PRO A 191 -19.37 1.13 -1.26
C PRO A 191 -19.37 1.58 0.19
N VAL A 192 -19.98 2.74 0.46
CA VAL A 192 -20.04 3.36 1.78
C VAL A 192 -20.78 2.42 2.73
N GLY A 193 -20.03 1.60 3.46
CA GLY A 193 -20.50 0.98 4.70
C GLY A 193 -20.75 2.12 5.67
N LYS A 194 -22.02 2.32 6.07
CA LYS A 194 -22.39 3.30 7.08
C LYS A 194 -21.51 3.12 8.32
N PRO A 195 -20.93 4.19 8.90
CA PRO A 195 -20.35 4.07 10.22
C PRO A 195 -21.44 3.65 11.21
N ALA A 196 -21.11 2.69 12.07
CA ALA A 196 -21.90 2.34 13.25
C ALA A 196 -21.92 3.50 14.25
#